data_AF-A0A7T8H3R9-F1
#
_entry.id   AF-A0A7T8H3R9-F1
#
_cell.length_a   1.000
_cell.length_b   1.000
_cell.length_c   1.000
_cell.angle_alpha   90.00
_cell.angle_beta   90.00
_cell.angle_gamma   90.00
#
_symmetry.space_group_name_H-M   'P 1'
#
loop_
_entity.id
_entity.type
_entity.pdbx_description
1 polymer ?
#
loop_
_entity_poly.entity_id
_entity_poly.type
_entity_poly.pdbx_seq_one_letter_code
_entity_poly.pdbx_strand_id
1 'polypeptide(L)' 'IILTSMHKYVARIHVVQANDLLSLNSPTTCLQLFVFPETTFLGVTAYQNDKITQLKNRQQPLRKGISRER' A
#
# COMPACT_ATOMS: atom_id res chain seq x y z
N ILE A 1 -10.28 -2.42 -0.93
CA ILE A 1 -9.65 -2.81 0.35
C ILE A 1 -10.30 -1.94 1.43
N ILE A 2 -10.80 -2.54 2.51
CA ILE A 2 -11.34 -1.81 3.67
C ILE A 2 -10.31 -1.95 4.79
N LEU A 3 -9.92 -0.83 5.39
CA LEU A 3 -8.98 -0.78 6.52
C LEU A 3 -9.64 -0.02 7.67
N THR A 4 -9.40 -0.48 8.89
CA THR A 4 -9.82 0.20 10.11
C THR A 4 -8.74 1.16 10.58
N SER A 5 -9.15 2.29 11.15
CA SER A 5 -8.21 3.26 11.72
C SER A 5 -7.48 2.65 12.93
N MET A 6 -6.26 3.10 13.17
CA MET A 6 -5.36 2.67 14.25
C MET A 6 -4.99 1.19 14.24
N HIS A 7 -5.03 0.54 13.07
CA HIS A 7 -4.63 -0.86 12.89
C HIS A 7 -3.38 -0.99 12.02
N LYS A 8 -2.51 -1.94 12.36
CA LYS A 8 -1.26 -2.22 11.65
C LYS A 8 -1.51 -3.22 10.52
N TYR A 9 -1.00 -2.92 9.33
CA TYR A 9 -1.16 -3.71 8.12
C TYR A 9 0.18 -3.91 7.42
N VAL A 10 0.31 -5.01 6.66
CA VAL A 10 1.44 -5.26 5.75
C VAL A 10 0.89 -5.54 4.37
N ALA A 11 1.47 -4.92 3.33
CA ALA A 11 1.09 -5.22 1.97
C ALA A 11 1.60 -6.61 1.56
N ARG A 12 0.80 -7.33 0.79
CA ARG A 12 1.13 -8.65 0.25
C ARG A 12 0.90 -8.64 -1.24
N ILE A 13 1.80 -9.28 -1.99
CA ILE A 13 1.68 -9.44 -3.44
C ILE A 13 1.40 -10.91 -3.71
N HIS A 14 0.30 -11.18 -4.41
CA HIS A 14 -0.07 -12.51 -4.85
C HIS A 14 0.15 -12.57 -6.37
N VAL A 15 1.03 -13.46 -6.81
CA VAL A 15 1.22 -13.77 -8.23
C VAL A 15 0.56 -15.12 -8.49
N VAL A 16 -0.42 -15.12 -9.38
CA VAL A 16 -1.21 -16.30 -9.71
C VAL A 16 -1.05 -16.58 -11.19
N GLN A 17 -0.56 -17.78 -11.52
CA GLN A 17 -0.52 -18.23 -12.91
C GLN A 17 -1.89 -18.77 -13.29
N ALA A 18 -2.56 -18.09 -14.23
CA ALA A 18 -3.87 -18.47 -14.72
C ALA A 18 -3.87 -18.45 -16.25
N ASN A 19 -4.45 -19.48 -16.87
CA ASN A 19 -4.62 -19.54 -18.32
C ASN A 19 -5.85 -18.75 -18.76
N ASP A 20 -6.89 -18.72 -17.92
CA ASP A 20 -8.14 -17.98 -18.12
C ASP A 20 -8.71 -17.51 -16.77
N LEU A 21 -9.63 -16.53 -16.77
CA LEU A 21 -10.23 -15.99 -15.54
C LEU A 21 -10.95 -17.05 -14.68
N LEU A 22 -11.54 -18.07 -15.31
CA LEU A 22 -12.19 -19.18 -14.60
C LEU A 22 -11.20 -20.05 -13.84
N SER A 23 -9.95 -20.11 -14.29
CA SER A 23 -8.90 -20.89 -13.63
C SER A 23 -8.41 -20.24 -12.34
N LEU A 24 -8.64 -18.93 -12.12
CA LEU A 24 -8.12 -18.20 -10.95
C LEU A 24 -8.58 -18.78 -9.60
N ASN A 25 -9.76 -19.40 -9.57
CA ASN A 25 -10.34 -20.01 -8.36
C ASN A 25 -10.20 -21.53 -8.33
N SER A 26 -9.44 -22.12 -9.27
CA SER A 26 -9.21 -23.55 -9.28
C SER A 26 -8.27 -23.93 -8.13
N PRO A 27 -8.51 -25.02 -7.39
CA PRO A 27 -7.61 -25.51 -6.36
C PRO A 27 -6.23 -25.93 -6.89
N THR A 28 -6.09 -26.14 -8.19
CA THR A 28 -4.81 -26.46 -8.85
C THR A 28 -3.98 -25.25 -9.25
N THR A 29 -4.48 -24.04 -9.04
CA THR A 29 -3.80 -22.82 -9.47
C THR A 29 -2.58 -22.55 -8.59
N CYS A 30 -1.41 -22.42 -9.22
CA CYS A 30 -0.20 -22.09 -8.50
C CYS A 30 -0.25 -20.62 -8.02
N LEU A 31 -0.21 -20.43 -6.70
CA LEU A 31 -0.17 -19.13 -6.05
C LEU A 31 1.20 -18.95 -5.41
N GLN A 32 1.87 -17.86 -5.78
CA GLN A 32 3.08 -17.41 -5.12
C GLN A 32 2.80 -16.13 -4.33
N LEU A 33 3.08 -16.18 -3.03
CA LEU A 33 2.87 -15.08 -2.09
C LEU A 33 4.20 -14.42 -1.72
N PHE A 34 4.26 -13.10 -1.89
CA PHE A 34 5.41 -12.29 -1.47
C PHE A 34 4.97 -11.28 -0.41
N VAL A 35 5.75 -11.19 0.66
CA VAL A 35 5.53 -10.25 1.76
C VAL A 35 6.80 -9.44 1.95
N PHE A 36 6.65 -8.13 2.01
CA PHE A 36 7.75 -7.17 2.18
C PHE A 36 7.55 -6.47 3.53
N PRO A 37 8.25 -6.87 4.61
CA PRO A 37 8.05 -6.32 5.95
C PRO A 37 8.17 -4.79 6.02
N GLU A 38 9.01 -4.19 5.18
CA GLU A 38 9.20 -2.75 5.04
C GLU A 38 7.95 -2.00 4.53
N THR A 39 6.98 -2.71 3.95
CA THR A 39 5.69 -2.15 3.50
C THR A 39 4.65 -2.08 4.62
N THR A 40 5.06 -2.35 5.86
CA THR A 40 4.16 -2.29 7.02
C THR A 40 3.77 -0.85 7.35
N PHE A 41 2.49 -0.59 7.57
CA PHE A 41 1.96 0.73 7.90
C PHE A 41 0.81 0.68 8.91
N LEU A 42 0.44 1.85 9.44
CA LEU A 42 -0.73 2.04 10.30
C LEU A 42 -1.84 2.70 9.48
N GLY A 43 -3.03 2.11 9.44
CA GLY A 43 -4.21 2.78 8.89
C GLY A 43 -4.60 3.94 9.80
N VAL A 44 -4.67 5.16 9.29
CA VAL A 44 -5.04 6.36 10.07
C VAL A 44 -5.91 7.27 9.22
N THR A 45 -6.80 8.03 9.86
CA THR A 45 -7.63 9.05 9.19
C THR A 45 -6.88 10.38 8.99
N ALA A 46 -5.83 10.62 9.78
CA ALA A 46 -4.93 11.76 9.64
C ALA A 46 -3.51 11.38 10.08
N TYR A 47 -2.50 12.02 9.49
CA TYR A 47 -1.10 11.83 9.89
C TYR A 47 -0.90 12.20 11.35
N GLN A 48 -0.27 11.31 12.12
CA GLN A 48 0.03 11.54 13.54
C GLN A 48 1.48 12.00 13.77
N ASN A 49 2.38 11.74 12.82
CA ASN A 49 3.81 12.03 12.94
C ASN A 49 4.22 13.05 11.89
N ASP A 50 4.63 14.25 12.34
CA ASP A 50 5.02 15.35 11.46
C ASP A 50 6.19 15.03 10.55
N LYS A 51 7.11 14.14 10.97
CA LYS A 51 8.22 13.69 10.12
C LYS A 51 7.70 12.92 8.91
N ILE A 52 6.66 12.10 9.08
CA ILE A 52 6.00 11.37 7.99
C ILE A 52 5.26 12.35 7.07
N THR A 53 4.57 13.34 7.64
CA THR A 53 3.90 14.40 6.88
C THR A 53 4.90 15.14 5.99
N GLN A 54 6.03 15.58 6.54
CA GLN A 54 7.08 16.27 5.80
C GLN A 54 7.70 15.38 4.71
N LEU A 55 7.99 14.12 5.04
CA LEU A 55 8.53 13.15 4.08
C LEU A 55 7.58 12.97 2.89
N LYS A 56 6.29 12.76 3.15
CA LYS A 56 5.27 12.60 2.10
C LYS A 56 5.08 13.87 1.26
N ASN A 57 5.15 15.05 1.87
CA ASN A 57 5.11 16.32 1.13
C ASN A 57 6.29 16.47 0.16
N ARG A 58 7.52 16.12 0.59
CA ARG A 58 8.72 16.22 -0.26
C ARG A 58 8.73 15.23 -1.41
N GLN A 59 8.21 14.02 -1.20
CA GLN A 59 8.26 12.93 -2.16
C GLN A 59 7.10 12.94 -3.16
N GLN A 60 5.96 13.57 -2.85
CA GLN A 60 4.85 13.67 -3.79
C GLN A 60 5.13 14.74 -4.87
N PRO A 61 5.21 14.36 -6.17
CA PRO A 61 5.48 15.31 -7.26
C PRO A 61 4.50 16.49 -7.31
N LEU A 62 3.25 16.26 -6.90
CA LEU A 62 2.16 17.25 -6.92
C LEU A 62 2.22 18.29 -5.78
N ARG A 63 2.94 18.02 -4.69
CA ARG A 63 3.01 18.95 -3.53
C ARG A 63 4.17 19.94 -3.61
N LYS A 64 5.13 19.74 -4.52
CA LYS A 64 6.26 20.66 -4.72
C LYS A 64 5.86 22.04 -5.25
N GLY A 65 4.69 22.17 -5.88
CA GLY A 65 4.19 23.45 -6.41
C GLY A 65 3.53 24.36 -5.37
N ILE A 66 3.04 23.82 -4.25
CA ILE A 66 2.22 24.56 -3.27
C ILE A 66 3.11 25.28 -2.24
N SER A 67 4.39 24.93 -2.16
CA SER A 67 5.34 25.48 -1.17
C SER A 67 6.18 26.65 -1.69
N ARG A 68 5.89 27.20 -2.88
CA ARG A 68 6.57 28.41 -3.40
C ARG A 68 5.77 29.71 -3.22
N GLU A 69 4.59 29.64 -2.62
CA GLU A 69 3.76 30.81 -2.38
C GLU A 69 3.29 30.81 -0.93
N ARG A 70 4.21 31.25 -0.06
CA ARG A 70 3.98 31.99 1.20
C ARG A 70 5.31 32.28 1.89
#